data_AF-A0AA39NYS1-F1
#
_entry.id   AF-A0AA39NYS1-F1
#
_cell.length_a   1.000
_cell.length_b   1.000
_cell.length_c   1.000
_cell.angle_alpha   90.00
_cell.angle_beta   90.00
_cell.angle_gamma   90.00
#
_symmetry.space_group_name_H-M   'P 1'
#
loop_
_entity.id
_entity.type
_entity.pdbx_description
1 polymer ?
#
loop_
_entity_poly.entity_id
_entity_poly.type
_entity_poly.pdbx_seq_one_letter_code
_entity_poly.pdbx_strand_id
1 'polypeptide(L)'
;MDSSLIFERSSIGAASILGNFGVKQVVDLPGVGKEYDDHAFLITLYIVDGNTLTTEAISELSRQCDMDGSGLTGGTAWMRQLKWVLVKMNIRRSSADKPDKPSFRLGTLGSFPGAHSGLPPLKFTVMGCFLVYPASHRRIHITSDGINAHPAGEE
;
A
#
# COMPACT_ATOMS: atom_id res chain seq x y z
N MET A 1 5.52 -7.95 6.24
CA MET A 1 4.43 -7.32 7.01
C MET A 1 3.79 -8.41 7.87
N ASP A 2 4.61 -9.18 8.59
CA ASP A 2 4.25 -10.56 8.98
C ASP A 2 4.51 -10.85 10.47
N SER A 3 4.63 -9.80 11.29
CA SER A 3 4.93 -9.94 12.71
C SER A 3 3.87 -10.76 13.45
N SER A 4 2.60 -10.64 13.06
CA SER A 4 1.50 -11.44 13.62
C SER A 4 1.71 -12.94 13.37
N LEU A 5 2.11 -13.33 12.16
CA LEU A 5 2.37 -14.73 11.81
C LEU A 5 3.57 -15.30 12.57
N ILE A 6 4.58 -14.47 12.81
CA ILE A 6 5.73 -14.85 13.64
C ILE A 6 5.27 -15.10 15.08
N PHE A 7 4.43 -14.22 15.65
CA PHE A 7 3.88 -14.40 16.99
C PHE A 7 3.08 -15.69 17.11
N GLU A 8 2.20 -15.97 16.16
CA GLU A 8 1.40 -17.19 16.18
C GLU A 8 2.27 -18.45 16.13
N ARG A 9 3.26 -18.52 15.22
CA ARG A 9 4.23 -19.63 15.18
C ARG A 9 5.13 -19.68 16.40
N SER A 10 5.31 -18.55 17.10
CA SER A 10 6.00 -18.45 18.38
C SER A 10 5.09 -18.72 19.58
N SER A 11 3.90 -19.31 19.35
CA SER A 11 2.94 -19.68 20.39
C SER A 11 2.29 -18.51 21.13
N ILE A 12 2.21 -17.34 20.49
CA ILE A 12 1.62 -16.11 21.01
C ILE A 12 0.46 -15.72 20.10
N GLY A 13 -0.78 -15.85 20.59
CA GLY A 13 -1.97 -15.63 19.79
C GLY A 13 -3.21 -16.21 20.46
N ALA A 14 -4.35 -16.26 19.75
CA ALA A 14 -5.58 -16.86 20.26
C ALA A 14 -5.50 -18.39 20.32
N ALA A 15 -5.93 -19.01 21.42
CA ALA A 15 -5.90 -20.47 21.59
C ALA A 15 -6.71 -21.19 20.49
N SER A 16 -7.85 -20.60 20.12
CA SER A 16 -8.75 -21.11 19.06
C SER A 16 -8.14 -21.09 17.67
N ILE A 17 -7.09 -20.27 17.44
CA ILE A 17 -6.35 -20.23 16.17
C ILE A 17 -5.17 -21.20 16.24
N LEU A 18 -4.34 -21.07 17.29
CA LEU A 18 -3.13 -21.87 17.45
C LEU A 18 -3.41 -23.38 17.54
N GLY A 19 -4.47 -23.77 18.26
CA GLY A 19 -4.87 -25.16 18.44
C GLY A 19 -5.23 -25.86 17.13
N ASN A 20 -5.74 -25.13 16.12
CA ASN A 20 -6.08 -25.70 14.82
C ASN A 20 -4.86 -26.22 14.05
N PHE A 21 -3.67 -25.74 14.41
CA PHE A 21 -2.42 -26.06 13.72
C PHE A 21 -1.42 -26.76 14.64
N GLY A 22 -1.87 -27.33 15.77
CA GLY A 22 -1.01 -28.05 16.71
C GLY A 22 -0.02 -27.18 17.48
N VAL A 23 -0.18 -25.85 17.43
CA VAL A 23 0.70 -24.92 18.15
C VAL A 23 0.22 -24.79 19.59
N LYS A 24 1.06 -25.20 20.55
CA LYS A 24 0.77 -25.08 21.98
C LYS A 24 0.91 -23.62 22.41
N GLN A 25 -0.21 -22.97 22.71
CA GLN A 25 -0.21 -21.60 23.21
C GLN A 25 0.65 -21.42 24.48
N VAL A 26 1.50 -20.40 24.46
CA VAL A 26 2.32 -19.94 25.60
C VAL A 26 1.75 -18.63 26.17
N VAL A 27 1.29 -17.73 25.30
CA VAL A 27 0.65 -16.46 25.69
C VAL A 27 -0.68 -16.32 24.95
N ASP A 28 -1.76 -16.12 25.71
CA ASP A 28 -3.07 -15.81 25.14
C ASP A 28 -3.17 -14.33 24.78
N LEU A 29 -3.06 -14.06 23.48
CA LEU A 29 -3.13 -12.72 22.93
C LEU A 29 -4.07 -12.69 21.72
N PRO A 30 -5.39 -12.66 21.93
CA PRO A 30 -6.37 -12.87 20.87
C PRO A 30 -6.49 -11.73 19.84
N GLY A 31 -5.74 -10.64 20.03
CA GLY A 31 -5.63 -9.54 19.08
C GLY A 31 -4.55 -9.75 18.01
N VAL A 32 -3.66 -10.74 18.17
CA VAL A 32 -2.66 -11.06 17.14
C VAL A 32 -3.39 -11.44 15.84
N GLY A 33 -2.97 -10.84 14.73
CA GLY A 33 -3.55 -11.09 13.40
C GLY A 33 -4.90 -10.40 13.14
N LYS A 34 -5.44 -9.63 14.10
CA LYS A 34 -6.71 -8.91 13.95
C LYS A 34 -6.55 -7.43 13.59
N GLU A 35 -7.65 -6.83 13.16
CA GLU A 35 -7.79 -5.40 12.87
C GLU A 35 -6.69 -4.88 11.91
N TYR A 36 -6.39 -5.66 10.87
CA TYR A 36 -5.50 -5.22 9.81
C TYR A 36 -6.13 -4.05 9.07
N ASP A 37 -5.42 -2.93 9.07
CA ASP A 37 -5.78 -1.69 8.39
C ASP A 37 -4.79 -1.38 7.27
N ASP A 38 -5.33 -0.88 6.16
CA ASP A 38 -4.52 -0.46 5.03
C ASP A 38 -5.16 0.73 4.31
N HIS A 39 -4.36 1.48 3.57
CA HIS A 39 -4.85 2.55 2.72
C HIS A 39 -5.29 1.97 1.38
N ALA A 40 -6.58 1.64 1.26
CA ALA A 40 -7.15 1.16 0.00
C ALA A 40 -6.90 2.18 -1.12
N PHE A 41 -6.02 1.81 -2.06
CA PHE A 41 -5.51 2.70 -3.11
C PHE A 41 -6.22 2.43 -4.43
N LEU A 42 -6.75 3.50 -5.02
CA LEU A 42 -7.37 3.54 -6.33
C LEU A 42 -6.51 4.37 -7.27
N ILE A 43 -6.32 3.89 -8.50
CA ILE A 43 -5.57 4.58 -9.54
C ILE A 43 -6.49 4.86 -10.72
N THR A 44 -6.61 6.14 -11.10
CA THR A 44 -7.25 6.55 -12.35
C THR A 44 -6.19 6.93 -13.36
N LEU A 45 -6.20 6.29 -14.52
CA LEU A 45 -5.25 6.53 -15.61
C LEU A 45 -5.74 7.65 -16.54
N TYR A 46 -4.81 8.47 -17.00
CA TYR A 46 -5.03 9.49 -18.02
C TYR A 46 -3.95 9.40 -19.09
N ILE A 47 -4.35 9.54 -20.34
CA ILE A 47 -3.42 9.71 -21.46
C ILE A 47 -2.98 11.17 -21.50
N VAL A 48 -1.69 11.41 -21.70
CA VAL A 48 -1.12 12.77 -21.84
C VAL A 48 -0.49 12.97 -23.21
N ASP A 49 -0.24 14.23 -23.54
CA ASP A 49 0.43 14.60 -24.78
C ASP A 49 1.81 13.94 -24.91
N GLY A 50 2.17 13.54 -26.13
CA GLY A 50 3.44 12.86 -26.44
C GLY A 50 4.69 13.67 -26.08
N ASN A 51 4.59 15.00 -25.97
CA ASN A 51 5.70 15.86 -25.55
C ASN A 51 5.78 16.05 -24.03
N THR A 52 4.78 15.56 -23.27
CA THR A 52 4.80 15.61 -21.81
C THR A 52 5.95 14.75 -21.29
N LEU A 53 6.72 15.28 -20.33
CA LEU A 53 7.77 14.52 -19.67
C LEU A 53 7.13 13.56 -18.65
N THR A 54 7.21 12.26 -18.93
CA THR A 54 6.77 11.17 -18.04
C THR A 54 7.95 10.26 -17.72
N THR A 55 7.87 9.51 -16.61
CA THR A 55 8.98 8.63 -16.20
C THR A 55 8.91 7.22 -16.78
N GLU A 56 8.14 7.00 -17.84
CA GLU A 56 7.99 5.66 -18.46
C GLU A 56 9.28 5.20 -19.16
N ALA A 57 10.11 6.13 -19.64
CA ALA A 57 11.42 5.86 -20.22
C ALA A 57 12.56 5.92 -19.18
N ILE A 58 12.44 5.15 -18.10
CA ILE A 58 13.37 5.17 -16.95
C ILE A 58 14.83 4.98 -17.38
N SER A 59 15.09 4.11 -18.36
CA SER A 59 16.46 3.79 -18.80
C SER A 59 17.23 5.00 -19.33
N GLU A 60 16.56 5.89 -20.06
CA GLU A 60 17.17 7.13 -20.58
C GLU A 60 17.39 8.15 -19.47
N LEU A 61 16.46 8.17 -18.50
CA LEU A 61 16.41 9.15 -17.43
C LEU A 61 17.37 8.83 -16.26
N SER A 62 17.80 7.57 -16.14
CA SER A 62 18.73 7.10 -15.12
C SER A 62 20.15 7.62 -15.28
N ARG A 63 20.58 7.93 -16.51
CA ARG A 63 21.95 8.39 -16.79
C ARG A 63 22.36 9.62 -15.97
N GLN A 64 21.42 10.53 -15.73
CA GLN A 64 21.69 11.72 -14.92
C GLN A 64 21.87 11.37 -13.44
N CYS A 65 21.02 10.48 -12.91
CA CYS A 65 21.14 9.98 -11.54
C CYS A 65 22.46 9.23 -11.31
N ASP A 66 22.93 8.48 -12.30
CA ASP A 66 24.20 7.73 -12.20
C ASP A 66 25.42 8.65 -12.13
N MET A 67 25.35 9.85 -12.71
CA MET A 67 26.47 10.80 -12.72
C MET A 67 26.61 11.59 -11.43
N ASP A 68 25.51 12.09 -10.86
CA ASP A 68 25.56 13.03 -9.74
C ASP A 68 24.43 12.86 -8.71
N GLY A 69 23.62 11.80 -8.83
CA GLY A 69 22.45 11.56 -7.98
C GLY A 69 21.27 12.50 -8.24
N SER A 70 21.36 13.36 -9.27
CA SER A 70 20.29 14.28 -9.69
C SER A 70 19.40 13.69 -10.77
N GLY A 71 18.43 14.45 -11.27
CA GLY A 71 17.49 13.98 -12.28
C GLY A 71 16.26 13.28 -11.71
N LEU A 72 15.36 12.86 -12.59
CA LEU A 72 14.01 12.42 -12.23
C LEU A 72 13.91 11.01 -11.65
N THR A 73 14.98 10.21 -11.75
CA THR A 73 15.09 8.87 -11.15
C THR A 73 15.85 8.89 -9.81
N GLY A 74 16.43 10.02 -9.41
CA GLY A 74 17.04 10.18 -8.09
C GLY A 74 16.01 10.00 -6.97
N GLY A 75 16.39 9.34 -5.87
CA GLY A 75 15.46 8.84 -4.84
C GLY A 75 14.53 9.88 -4.20
N THR A 76 14.87 11.17 -4.25
CA THR A 76 13.98 12.26 -3.79
C THR A 76 13.11 12.85 -4.90
N ALA A 77 13.50 12.69 -6.16
CA ALA A 77 12.77 13.21 -7.32
C ALA A 77 11.50 12.42 -7.61
N TRP A 78 11.49 11.11 -7.38
CA TRP A 78 10.28 10.28 -7.51
C TRP A 78 9.19 10.69 -6.51
N MET A 79 9.56 11.02 -5.26
CA MET A 79 8.65 11.60 -4.27
C MET A 79 8.25 13.05 -4.62
N ARG A 80 9.10 13.84 -5.28
CA ARG A 80 8.75 15.20 -5.76
C ARG A 80 7.75 15.19 -6.92
N GLN A 81 7.66 14.10 -7.68
CA GLN A 81 6.63 13.95 -8.72
C GLN A 81 5.23 13.76 -8.12
N LEU A 82 5.17 13.22 -6.90
CA LEU A 82 3.91 13.07 -6.17
C LEU A 82 3.48 14.41 -5.59
N LYS A 83 2.57 15.07 -6.29
CA LYS A 83 1.85 16.22 -5.73
C LYS A 83 0.61 15.71 -5.03
N TRP A 84 0.62 15.76 -3.70
CA TRP A 84 -0.50 15.35 -2.88
C TRP A 84 -1.38 16.54 -2.49
N VAL A 85 -2.68 16.37 -2.64
CA VAL A 85 -3.72 17.25 -2.12
C VAL A 85 -4.54 16.46 -1.10
N LEU A 86 -4.74 17.08 0.06
CA LEU A 86 -5.63 16.54 1.08
C LEU A 86 -7.05 16.98 0.75
N VAL A 87 -7.94 16.00 0.55
CA VAL A 87 -9.34 16.25 0.27
C VAL A 87 -10.15 15.85 1.49
N LYS A 88 -10.92 16.80 2.00
CA LYS A 88 -11.92 16.57 3.04
C LYS A 88 -13.28 16.50 2.39
N MET A 89 -13.87 15.32 2.44
CA MET A 89 -15.30 15.15 2.18
C MET A 89 -15.97 14.87 3.52
N ASN A 90 -17.18 15.38 3.71
CA ASN A 90 -17.93 15.17 4.94
C ASN A 90 -18.54 13.76 4.95
N ILE A 91 -17.68 12.74 4.99
CA ILE A 91 -18.09 11.35 5.15
C ILE A 91 -18.33 11.15 6.65
N ARG A 92 -19.61 11.20 7.04
CA ARG A 92 -20.08 10.96 8.40
C ARG A 92 -19.57 9.61 8.91
N ARG A 93 -18.54 9.59 9.78
CA ARG A 93 -18.45 8.66 10.93
C ARG A 93 -17.22 8.82 11.83
N SER A 94 -16.04 9.26 11.36
CA SER A 94 -14.81 9.22 12.20
C SER A 94 -14.01 10.53 12.31
N SER A 95 -14.20 11.47 11.38
CA SER A 95 -13.43 12.73 11.33
C SER A 95 -14.27 14.00 11.55
N ALA A 96 -15.56 13.86 11.87
CA ALA A 96 -16.49 14.99 11.99
C ALA A 96 -16.02 16.05 12.99
N ASP A 97 -15.39 15.61 14.10
CA ASP A 97 -14.92 16.48 15.18
C ASP A 97 -13.39 16.71 15.15
N LYS A 98 -12.68 16.22 14.13
CA LYS A 98 -11.20 16.26 14.04
C LYS A 98 -10.78 16.97 12.75
N PRO A 99 -10.72 18.31 12.75
CA PRO A 99 -10.47 19.10 11.54
C PRO A 99 -9.07 18.92 10.97
N ASP A 100 -8.13 18.31 11.69
CA ASP A 100 -6.79 17.96 11.21
C ASP A 100 -6.76 16.63 10.42
N LYS A 101 -7.83 15.84 10.42
CA LYS A 101 -7.87 14.49 9.84
C LYS A 101 -8.58 14.43 8.49
N PRO A 102 -7.86 14.31 7.37
CA PRO A 102 -8.46 14.18 6.04
C PRO A 102 -9.15 12.82 5.84
N SER A 103 -10.16 12.77 4.98
CA SER A 103 -10.84 11.51 4.60
C SER A 103 -10.10 10.81 3.46
N PHE A 104 -9.63 11.57 2.49
CA PHE A 104 -8.87 11.08 1.34
C PHE A 104 -7.55 11.82 1.18
N ARG A 105 -6.57 11.11 0.64
CA ARG A 105 -5.42 11.72 0.01
C ARG A 105 -5.49 11.47 -1.49
N LEU A 106 -5.39 12.54 -2.26
CA LEU A 106 -5.34 12.49 -3.72
C LEU A 106 -3.97 12.96 -4.16
N GLY A 107 -3.37 12.31 -5.15
CA GLY A 107 -2.15 12.82 -5.73
C GLY A 107 -1.95 12.36 -7.15
N THR A 108 -1.15 13.12 -7.88
CA THR A 108 -0.79 12.78 -9.26
C THR A 108 0.61 12.18 -9.29
N LEU A 109 0.81 11.17 -10.12
CA LEU A 109 2.12 10.63 -10.45
C LEU A 109 2.32 10.78 -11.97
N GLY A 110 3.47 11.32 -12.38
CA GLY A 110 3.84 11.55 -13.79
C GLY A 110 4.25 10.28 -14.54
N SER A 111 3.60 9.15 -14.23
CA SER A 111 3.81 7.83 -14.82
C SER A 111 2.72 6.86 -14.37
N PHE A 112 2.56 5.75 -15.09
CA PHE A 112 1.68 4.66 -14.71
C PHE A 112 2.44 3.57 -13.93
N PRO A 113 2.17 3.34 -12.63
CA PRO A 113 2.86 2.34 -11.82
C PRO A 113 2.23 0.95 -12.00
N GLY A 114 2.12 0.48 -13.25
CA GLY A 114 1.54 -0.82 -13.59
C GLY A 114 2.24 -1.49 -14.78
N ALA A 115 1.74 -2.66 -15.18
CA ALA A 115 2.31 -3.41 -16.30
C ALA A 115 2.03 -2.69 -17.64
N HIS A 116 3.10 -2.40 -18.39
CA HIS A 116 3.01 -1.70 -19.68
C HIS A 116 2.84 -2.65 -20.87
N SER A 117 3.06 -3.96 -20.69
CA SER A 117 3.10 -4.95 -21.77
C SER A 117 1.81 -5.12 -22.57
N GLY A 118 0.69 -4.55 -22.12
CA GLY A 118 -0.60 -4.56 -22.81
C GLY A 118 -1.16 -3.18 -23.14
N LEU A 119 -0.39 -2.10 -22.91
CA LEU A 119 -0.81 -0.75 -23.21
C LEU A 119 -0.26 -0.28 -24.56
N PRO A 120 -0.99 0.59 -25.29
CA PRO A 120 -0.45 1.23 -26.47
C PRO A 120 0.78 2.09 -26.09
N PRO A 121 1.69 2.37 -27.02
CA PRO A 121 2.89 3.20 -26.79
C PRO A 121 2.50 4.68 -26.68
N LEU A 122 1.68 5.00 -25.69
CA LEU A 122 1.24 6.33 -25.30
C LEU A 122 1.91 6.70 -23.98
N LYS A 123 1.88 7.99 -23.66
CA LYS A 123 2.31 8.50 -22.36
C LYS A 123 1.14 8.60 -21.41
N PHE A 124 1.34 8.22 -20.17
CA PHE A 124 0.31 8.24 -19.14
C PHE A 124 0.71 9.10 -17.93
N THR A 125 -0.31 9.63 -17.28
CA THR A 125 -0.25 10.16 -15.92
C THR A 125 -1.36 9.51 -15.11
N VAL A 126 -1.18 9.40 -13.80
CA VAL A 126 -2.23 8.84 -12.94
C VAL A 126 -2.61 9.78 -11.84
N MET A 127 -3.88 9.71 -11.46
CA MET A 127 -4.38 10.23 -10.20
C MET A 127 -4.60 9.06 -9.25
N GLY A 128 -3.77 8.97 -8.22
CA GLY A 128 -3.91 8.04 -7.12
C GLY A 128 -4.78 8.62 -6.00
N CYS A 129 -5.70 7.85 -5.48
CA CYS A 129 -6.53 8.20 -4.33
C CYS A 129 -6.48 7.07 -3.31
N PHE A 130 -6.32 7.38 -2.03
CA PHE A 130 -6.62 6.42 -0.97
C PHE A 130 -7.45 7.05 0.15
N LEU A 131 -8.24 6.19 0.79
CA LEU A 131 -8.88 6.47 2.06
C LEU A 131 -7.82 6.48 3.16
N VAL A 132 -7.77 7.55 3.95
CA VAL A 132 -6.78 7.69 5.03
C VAL A 132 -7.20 6.93 6.29
N TYR A 133 -8.51 6.81 6.52
CA TYR A 133 -9.06 6.11 7.68
C TYR A 133 -10.25 5.24 7.22
N PRO A 134 -9.99 4.06 6.61
CA PRO A 134 -11.06 3.14 6.28
C PRO A 134 -11.75 2.63 7.55
N ALA A 135 -13.03 2.28 7.43
CA ALA A 135 -13.75 1.57 8.49
C ALA A 135 -13.66 0.04 8.35
N SER A 136 -13.10 -0.44 7.24
CA SER A 136 -12.94 -1.86 6.97
C SER A 136 -11.67 -2.38 7.63
N HIS A 137 -11.82 -3.44 8.41
CA HIS A 137 -10.71 -4.15 9.05
C HIS A 137 -10.63 -5.57 8.48
N ARG A 138 -9.42 -6.11 8.37
CA ARG A 138 -9.17 -7.49 7.93
C ARG A 138 -8.44 -8.29 9.00
N ARG A 139 -8.21 -9.56 8.72
CA ARG A 139 -7.44 -10.46 9.59
C ARG A 139 -6.46 -11.28 8.77
N ILE A 140 -5.36 -11.65 9.40
CA ILE A 140 -4.34 -12.52 8.83
C ILE A 140 -3.83 -13.48 9.90
N HIS A 141 -3.93 -14.76 9.61
CA HIS A 141 -3.56 -15.84 10.53
C HIS A 141 -2.75 -16.92 9.80
N ILE A 142 -1.99 -17.71 10.56
CA ILE A 142 -1.27 -18.88 10.05
C ILE A 142 -2.25 -19.93 9.49
N THR A 143 -1.79 -20.70 8.50
CA THR A 143 -2.49 -21.88 7.94
C THR A 143 -1.78 -23.19 8.28
N SER A 144 -0.55 -23.10 8.77
CA SER A 144 0.21 -24.19 9.36
C SER A 144 1.37 -23.63 10.20
N ASP A 145 2.04 -24.52 10.93
CA ASP A 145 3.26 -24.24 11.70
C ASP A 145 4.50 -24.01 10.81
N GLY A 146 4.44 -24.41 9.53
CA GLY A 146 5.51 -24.25 8.56
C GLY A 146 5.79 -22.79 8.22
N ILE A 147 7.06 -22.38 8.24
CA ILE A 147 7.48 -21.00 7.98
C ILE A 147 7.15 -20.51 6.56
N ASN A 148 7.14 -21.42 5.58
CA ASN A 148 6.88 -21.11 4.17
C ASN A 148 5.41 -21.24 3.78
N ALA A 149 4.53 -21.60 4.72
CA ALA A 149 3.12 -21.74 4.42
C ALA A 149 2.49 -20.36 4.21
N HIS A 150 1.72 -20.24 3.13
CA HIS A 150 0.99 -19.02 2.82
C HIS A 150 -0.09 -18.78 3.87
N PRO A 151 -0.17 -17.58 4.47
CA PRO A 151 -1.20 -17.27 5.47
C PRO A 151 -2.60 -17.25 4.86
N ALA A 152 -3.63 -17.39 5.71
CA ALA A 152 -5.01 -17.19 5.33
C ALA A 152 -5.37 -15.73 5.60
N GLY A 153 -5.86 -15.04 4.57
CA GLY A 153 -6.67 -13.85 4.75
C GLY A 153 -8.13 -14.27 4.72
N GLU A 154 -8.89 -13.98 5.77
CA GLU A 154 -10.35 -14.04 5.72
C GLU A 154 -10.87 -12.63 5.35
N GLU A 155 -11.84 -12.57 4.43
CA GLU A 155 -12.54 -11.32 4.04
C GLU A 155 -13.42 -10.78 5.17
#